data_AF-A0A8I1RFY7-F1
#
_entry.id   AF-A0A8I1RFY7-F1
#
_cell.length_a   1.000
_cell.length_b   1.000
_cell.length_c   1.000
_cell.angle_alpha   90.00
_cell.angle_beta   90.00
_cell.angle_gamma   90.00
#
_symmetry.space_group_name_H-M   'P 1'
#
loop_
_entity.id
_entity.type
_entity.pdbx_description
1 polymer ?
#
loop_
_entity_poly.entity_id
_entity_poly.type
_entity_poly.pdbx_seq_one_letter_code
_entity_poly.pdbx_strand_id
1 'polypeptide(L)'
;MNKETTIAIPADPNDPEDRDVSVAGLERAHMGRRFRILRHKLGMTQEQFAKAFGIPLTSLRQYEMARYMPPPAVRAYLKVIEAEPDMVRKAVAG
;
A
#
# COMPACT_ATOMS: atom_id res chain seq x y z
N MET A 1 5.25 -16.80 -16.14
CA MET A 1 5.66 -17.28 -14.81
C MET A 1 4.71 -16.70 -13.77
N ASN A 2 4.12 -17.52 -12.89
CA ASN A 2 3.18 -17.04 -11.87
C ASN A 2 3.95 -16.35 -10.73
N LYS A 3 3.71 -15.05 -10.52
CA LYS A 3 4.40 -14.25 -9.50
C LYS A 3 4.05 -14.63 -8.07
N GLU A 4 2.88 -15.26 -7.84
CA GLU A 4 2.49 -15.72 -6.50
C GLU A 4 3.31 -16.94 -6.05
N THR A 5 3.77 -17.77 -7.00
CA THR A 5 4.56 -18.97 -6.71
C THR A 5 6.05 -18.78 -6.91
N THR A 6 6.48 -17.64 -7.50
CA THR A 6 7.89 -17.33 -7.67
C THR A 6 8.43 -16.73 -6.37
N ILE A 7 9.38 -17.41 -5.72
CA ILE A 7 10.02 -16.92 -4.48
C ILE A 7 11.00 -15.78 -4.80
N ALA A 8 10.85 -14.66 -4.10
CA ALA A 8 11.75 -13.51 -4.17
C ALA A 8 12.72 -13.47 -3.00
N ILE A 9 12.24 -13.84 -1.80
CA ILE A 9 13.04 -13.94 -0.59
C ILE A 9 12.76 -15.32 0.00
N PRO A 10 13.77 -16.21 0.10
CA PRO A 10 13.58 -17.52 0.73
C PRO A 10 13.46 -17.36 2.25
N ALA A 11 12.75 -18.29 2.89
CA ALA A 11 12.70 -18.41 4.35
C ALA A 11 14.08 -18.68 4.94
N ASP A 12 14.33 -18.19 6.16
CA ASP A 12 15.51 -18.52 6.95
C ASP A 12 15.43 -19.99 7.42
N PRO A 13 16.39 -20.86 7.04
CA PRO A 13 16.38 -22.25 7.48
C PRO A 13 16.56 -22.43 9.00
N ASN A 14 16.97 -21.40 9.74
CA ASN A 14 17.14 -21.44 11.18
C ASN A 14 15.93 -20.93 11.98
N ASP A 15 14.92 -20.37 11.31
CA ASP A 15 13.67 -19.91 11.94
C ASP A 15 12.48 -20.75 11.42
N PRO A 16 11.95 -21.68 12.22
CA PRO A 16 10.85 -22.55 11.79
C PRO A 16 9.52 -21.81 11.57
N GLU A 17 9.39 -20.55 12.02
CA GLU A 17 8.19 -19.74 11.78
C GLU A 17 8.32 -18.83 10.56
N ASP A 18 9.55 -18.65 10.04
CA ASP A 18 9.79 -17.84 8.85
C ASP A 18 9.24 -18.50 7.59
N ARG A 19 8.85 -17.68 6.62
CA ARG A 19 8.16 -18.13 5.40
C ARG A 19 8.71 -17.44 4.18
N ASP A 20 8.73 -18.18 3.08
CA ASP A 20 9.08 -17.62 1.78
C ASP A 20 8.19 -16.42 1.43
N VAL A 21 8.81 -15.38 0.88
CA VAL A 21 8.11 -14.24 0.31
C VAL A 21 8.13 -14.37 -1.20
N SER A 22 6.94 -14.48 -1.79
CA SER A 22 6.79 -14.48 -3.25
C SER A 22 7.06 -13.09 -3.85
N VAL A 23 7.38 -13.04 -5.15
CA VAL A 23 7.53 -11.77 -5.90
C VAL A 23 6.27 -10.91 -5.75
N ALA A 24 5.08 -11.51 -5.89
CA ALA A 24 3.83 -10.77 -5.71
C ALA A 24 3.61 -10.28 -4.27
N GLY A 25 4.01 -11.08 -3.27
CA GLY A 25 4.00 -10.69 -1.86
C GLY A 25 4.90 -9.50 -1.58
N LEU A 26 6.12 -9.52 -2.13
CA LEU A 26 7.08 -8.42 -2.01
C LEU A 26 6.57 -7.14 -2.69
N GLU A 27 6.00 -7.26 -3.90
CA GLU A 27 5.36 -6.14 -4.60
C GLU A 27 4.22 -5.52 -3.78
N ARG A 28 3.35 -6.35 -3.18
CA ARG A 28 2.28 -5.88 -2.27
C ARG A 28 2.85 -5.18 -1.04
N ALA A 29 3.88 -5.75 -0.41
CA ALA A 29 4.51 -5.18 0.78
C ALA A 29 5.12 -3.80 0.49
N HIS A 30 5.82 -3.64 -0.62
CA HIS A 30 6.35 -2.34 -1.05
C HIS A 30 5.25 -1.32 -1.31
N MET A 31 4.17 -1.72 -2.00
CA MET A 31 3.05 -0.82 -2.26
C MET A 31 2.34 -0.39 -0.96
N GLY A 32 2.05 -1.33 -0.05
CA GLY A 32 1.47 -1.03 1.26
C GLY A 32 2.36 -0.11 2.10
N ARG A 33 3.69 -0.30 2.03
CA ARG A 33 4.66 0.58 2.68
C ARG A 33 4.62 2.01 2.12
N ARG A 34 4.39 2.20 0.81
CA ARG A 34 4.26 3.54 0.22
C ARG A 34 3.05 4.29 0.77
N PHE A 35 1.89 3.63 0.88
CA PHE A 35 0.70 4.21 1.52
C PHE A 35 1.01 4.66 2.96
N ARG A 36 1.60 3.77 3.77
CA ARG A 36 1.99 4.10 5.15
C ARG A 36 2.93 5.31 5.21
N ILE A 37 3.99 5.32 4.41
CA ILE A 37 4.97 6.41 4.41
C ILE A 37 4.32 7.73 4.05
N LEU A 38 3.52 7.77 2.98
CA LEU A 38 2.86 9.00 2.57
C LEU A 38 1.90 9.50 3.65
N ARG A 39 1.06 8.61 4.20
CA ARG A 39 0.15 8.95 5.29
C ARG A 39 0.87 9.50 6.52
N HIS A 40 1.96 8.86 6.93
CA HIS A 40 2.77 9.30 8.06
C HIS A 40 3.47 10.64 7.79
N LYS A 41 4.00 10.85 6.56
CA LYS A 41 4.57 12.14 6.14
C LYS A 41 3.55 13.28 6.19
N LEU A 42 2.28 12.98 5.92
CA LEU A 42 1.18 13.93 6.01
C LEU A 42 0.62 14.09 7.43
N GLY A 43 1.15 13.35 8.42
CA GLY A 43 0.70 13.43 9.82
C GLY A 43 -0.72 12.92 10.06
N MET A 44 -1.20 11.98 9.24
CA MET A 44 -2.60 11.53 9.26
C MET A 44 -2.80 10.14 9.87
N THR A 45 -3.93 9.95 10.55
CA THR A 45 -4.48 8.62 10.83
C THR A 45 -5.00 7.96 9.55
N GLN A 46 -5.29 6.66 9.59
CA GLN A 46 -5.87 5.95 8.44
C GLN A 46 -7.24 6.54 8.08
N GLU A 47 -8.06 6.87 9.06
CA GLU A 47 -9.38 7.49 8.90
C GLU A 47 -9.27 8.86 8.22
N GLN A 48 -8.33 9.69 8.68
CA GLN A 48 -8.08 11.01 8.11
C GLN A 48 -7.60 10.91 6.66
N PHE A 49 -6.67 10.01 6.36
CA PHE A 49 -6.16 9.80 5.00
C PHE A 49 -7.25 9.26 4.07
N ALA A 50 -8.01 8.26 4.53
CA ALA A 50 -9.14 7.69 3.81
C ALA A 50 -10.16 8.76 3.42
N LYS A 51 -10.56 9.60 4.39
CA LYS A 51 -11.50 10.70 4.17
C LYS A 51 -10.92 11.78 3.24
N ALA A 52 -9.68 12.19 3.46
CA ALA A 52 -9.05 13.28 2.71
C ALA A 52 -8.85 12.96 1.21
N PHE A 53 -8.68 11.68 0.87
CA PHE A 53 -8.37 11.25 -0.49
C PHE A 53 -9.45 10.36 -1.12
N GLY A 54 -10.60 10.16 -0.46
CA GLY A 54 -11.69 9.35 -1.03
C GLY A 54 -11.34 7.87 -1.21
N ILE A 55 -10.45 7.33 -0.38
CA ILE A 55 -10.07 5.91 -0.40
C ILE A 55 -10.84 5.22 0.72
N PRO A 56 -11.66 4.19 0.47
CA PRO A 56 -12.39 3.49 1.53
C PRO A 56 -11.45 2.99 2.62
N LEU A 57 -11.75 3.30 3.88
CA LEU A 57 -10.89 2.98 5.02
C LEU A 57 -10.54 1.48 5.10
N THR A 58 -11.52 0.61 4.84
CA THR A 58 -11.30 -0.84 4.79
C THR A 58 -10.29 -1.21 3.70
N SER A 59 -10.36 -0.58 2.53
CA SER A 59 -9.41 -0.82 1.43
C SER A 59 -8.02 -0.33 1.81
N LEU A 60 -7.90 0.89 2.36
CA LEU A 60 -6.63 1.44 2.83
C LEU A 60 -5.94 0.50 3.83
N ARG A 61 -6.67 -0.04 4.81
CA ARG A 61 -6.14 -1.01 5.78
C ARG A 61 -5.59 -2.26 5.10
N GLN A 62 -6.35 -2.85 4.17
CA GLN A 62 -5.89 -4.03 3.43
C GLN A 62 -4.64 -3.75 2.59
N TYR A 63 -4.54 -2.54 2.02
CA TYR A 63 -3.37 -2.12 1.24
C TYR A 63 -2.14 -1.93 2.14
N GLU A 64 -2.27 -1.20 3.25
CA GLU A 64 -1.17 -0.96 4.19
C GLU A 64 -0.65 -2.25 4.84
N MET A 65 -1.53 -3.24 5.04
CA MET A 65 -1.22 -4.59 5.53
C MET A 65 -0.74 -5.55 4.44
N ALA A 66 -0.61 -5.10 3.19
CA ALA A 66 -0.17 -5.92 2.04
C ALA A 66 -1.05 -7.15 1.76
N ARG A 67 -2.31 -7.14 2.20
CA ARG A 67 -3.27 -8.24 1.98
C ARG A 67 -3.77 -8.28 0.54
N TYR A 68 -3.94 -7.11 -0.07
CA TYR A 68 -4.33 -6.98 -1.48
C TYR A 68 -3.46 -5.96 -2.21
N MET A 69 -3.21 -6.23 -3.49
CA MET A 69 -2.63 -5.24 -4.38
C MET A 69 -3.70 -4.19 -4.73
N PRO A 70 -3.47 -2.89 -4.48
CA PRO A 70 -4.41 -1.85 -4.89
C PRO A 70 -4.63 -1.90 -6.41
N PRO A 71 -5.85 -1.65 -6.91
CA PRO A 71 -6.12 -1.58 -8.35
C PRO A 71 -5.22 -0.57 -9.08
N PRO A 72 -4.97 -0.74 -10.38
CA PRO A 72 -4.10 0.16 -11.15
C PRO A 72 -4.44 1.65 -10.99
N ALA A 73 -5.73 2.00 -11.00
CA ALA A 73 -6.20 3.37 -10.81
C ALA A 73 -5.80 3.93 -9.43
N VAL A 74 -5.94 3.12 -8.37
CA VAL A 74 -5.55 3.52 -7.00
C VAL A 74 -4.04 3.71 -6.88
N ARG A 75 -3.23 2.88 -7.56
CA ARG A 75 -1.77 3.05 -7.60
C ARG A 75 -1.34 4.30 -8.38
N ALA A 76 -2.02 4.59 -9.49
CA ALA A 76 -1.79 5.83 -10.25
C ALA A 76 -2.19 7.06 -9.42
N TYR A 77 -3.35 6.98 -8.77
CA TYR A 77 -3.84 8.03 -7.90
C TYR A 77 -2.90 8.30 -6.71
N LEU A 78 -2.32 7.26 -6.10
CA LEU A 78 -1.31 7.45 -5.06
C LEU A 78 -0.12 8.30 -5.54
N LYS A 79 0.34 8.12 -6.79
CA LYS A 79 1.42 8.96 -7.35
C LYS A 79 1.02 10.44 -7.44
N VAL A 80 -0.24 10.72 -7.75
CA VAL A 80 -0.77 12.09 -7.80
C VAL A 80 -0.82 12.69 -6.40
N ILE A 81 -1.25 11.91 -5.39
CA ILE A 81 -1.23 12.35 -3.98
C ILE A 81 0.20 12.60 -3.51
N GLU A 82 1.16 11.74 -3.88
CA GLU A 82 2.57 11.90 -3.51
C GLU A 82 3.16 13.20 -4.09
N ALA A 83 2.74 13.60 -5.29
CA ALA A 83 3.22 14.81 -5.96
C ALA A 83 2.54 16.09 -5.44
N GLU A 84 1.21 16.08 -5.32
CA GLU A 84 0.39 17.28 -5.09
C GLU A 84 -0.71 17.05 -4.04
N PRO A 85 -0.37 16.70 -2.78
CA PRO A 85 -1.34 16.27 -1.78
C PRO A 85 -2.39 17.34 -1.46
N ASP A 86 -2.01 18.62 -1.43
CA ASP A 86 -2.93 19.71 -1.11
C ASP A 86 -3.94 19.97 -2.23
N MET A 87 -3.48 19.91 -3.48
CA MET A 87 -4.35 20.05 -4.65
C MET A 87 -5.37 18.91 -4.68
N VAL A 88 -4.91 17.67 -4.51
CA VAL A 88 -5.81 16.50 -4.51
C VAL A 88 -6.82 16.61 -3.37
N ARG A 89 -6.40 16.94 -2.14
CA ARG A 89 -7.34 17.13 -1.02
C ARG A 89 -8.41 18.17 -1.34
N LYS A 90 -8.03 19.31 -1.93
CA LYS A 90 -8.99 20.35 -2.34
C LYS A 90 -9.95 19.85 -3.42
N ALA A 91 -9.44 19.11 -4.41
CA ALA A 91 -10.24 18.59 -5.51
C ALA A 91 -11.24 17.51 -5.06
N VAL A 92 -10.89 16.73 -4.05
CA VAL A 92 -11.70 15.62 -3.53
C VAL A 92 -12.65 16.06 -2.40
N ALA A 93 -12.41 17.23 -1.79
CA ALA A 93 -13.23 17.77 -0.69
C ALA A 93 -14.66 18.23 -1.08
N GLY A 94 -15.21 17.71 -2.18
CA GLY A 94 -16.59 17.95 -2.63
C GLY A 94 -17.58 16.93 -2.09
#